data_AF-A0A2I0FY35-F1
#
_entry.id   AF-A0A2I0FY35-F1
#
_cell.length_a   1.000
_cell.length_b   1.000
_cell.length_c   1.000
_cell.angle_alpha   90.00
_cell.angle_beta   90.00
_cell.angle_gamma   90.00
#
_symmetry.space_group_name_H-M   'P 1'
#
loop_
_entity.id
_entity.type
_entity.pdbx_description
1 polymer ?
#
loop_
_entity_poly.entity_id
_entity_poly.type
_entity_poly.pdbx_seq_one_letter_code
_entity_poly.pdbx_strand_id
1 'polypeptide(L)'
;MSRVKLTVKRLYKVDGERMVRTTATARVYVGEVLIATEVIEGLTESPVSKVLQHNEAPGNLARVEWECDGIAEMTVHEMQGCACCQHDES
;
A
#
# COMPACT_ATOMS: atom_id res chain seq x y z
N MET A 1 -18.21 -1.82 -2.86
CA MET A 1 -16.92 -1.29 -2.39
C MET A 1 -15.79 -2.11 -2.99
N SER A 2 -14.84 -1.44 -3.63
CA SER A 2 -13.67 -2.06 -4.25
C SER A 2 -12.50 -2.08 -3.26
N ARG A 3 -11.51 -2.92 -3.52
CA ARG A 3 -10.37 -3.14 -2.61
C ARG A 3 -9.07 -3.07 -3.38
N VAL A 4 -8.04 -2.49 -2.77
CA VAL A 4 -6.66 -2.57 -3.25
C VAL A 4 -5.76 -3.16 -2.16
N LYS A 5 -4.71 -3.85 -2.57
CA LYS A 5 -3.66 -4.36 -1.68
C LYS A 5 -2.41 -3.51 -1.86
N LEU A 6 -2.09 -2.69 -0.86
CA LEU A 6 -0.81 -2.01 -0.74
C LEU A 6 0.20 -3.01 -0.16
N THR A 7 1.35 -3.16 -0.80
CA THR A 7 2.45 -4.01 -0.35
C THR A 7 3.72 -3.19 -0.21
N VAL A 8 4.29 -3.17 0.98
CA VAL A 8 5.61 -2.59 1.27
C VAL A 8 6.60 -3.73 1.19
N LYS A 9 7.44 -3.73 0.14
CA LYS A 9 8.45 -4.78 -0.06
C LYS A 9 9.72 -4.49 0.71
N ARG A 10 10.09 -3.20 0.80
CA ARG A 10 11.28 -2.71 1.50
C ARG A 10 10.97 -1.37 2.17
N LEU A 11 11.47 -1.19 3.38
CA LEU A 11 11.46 0.10 4.08
C LEU A 11 12.62 0.13 5.07
N TYR A 12 13.65 0.92 4.80
CA TYR A 12 14.77 1.11 5.70
C TYR A 12 15.61 2.32 5.28
N LYS A 13 16.42 2.84 6.19
CA LYS A 13 17.53 3.75 5.89
C LYS A 13 18.85 3.04 6.15
N VAL A 14 19.91 3.47 5.48
CA VAL A 14 21.27 2.99 5.76
C VAL A 14 21.96 4.03 6.64
N ASP A 15 22.40 3.61 7.82
CA ASP A 15 23.23 4.40 8.73
C ASP A 15 24.56 3.67 8.96
N GLY A 16 25.62 4.18 8.33
CA GLY A 16 26.88 3.47 8.18
C GLY A 16 26.71 2.16 7.41
N GLU A 17 26.94 1.03 8.08
CA GLU A 17 26.78 -0.33 7.51
C GLU A 17 25.51 -1.03 8.00
N ARG A 18 24.64 -0.34 8.74
CA ARG A 18 23.45 -0.92 9.34
C ARG A 18 22.18 -0.40 8.67
N MET A 19 21.23 -1.31 8.47
CA MET A 19 19.86 -0.92 8.15
C MET A 19 19.16 -0.47 9.43
N VAL A 20 18.54 0.70 9.39
CA VAL A 20 17.79 1.28 10.50
C VAL A 20 16.36 1.55 10.09
N ARG A 21 15.48 1.63 11.09
CA ARG A 21 14.07 1.98 10.89
C ARG A 21 13.96 3.36 10.26
N THR A 22 12.97 3.53 9.38
CA THR A 22 12.63 4.83 8.80
C THR A 22 11.11 4.96 8.66
N THR A 23 10.67 6.11 8.20
CA THR A 23 9.26 6.42 7.92
C THR A 23 9.08 6.74 6.44
N ALA A 24 8.01 6.20 5.85
CA ALA A 24 7.55 6.56 4.53
C ALA A 24 6.08 7.01 4.58
N THR A 25 5.74 8.03 3.80
CA THR A 25 4.35 8.44 3.58
C THR A 25 3.92 7.96 2.20
N ALA A 26 3.03 6.97 2.16
CA ALA A 26 2.48 6.42 0.93
C ALA A 26 1.14 7.10 0.59
N ARG A 27 0.95 7.47 -0.66
CA ARG A 27 -0.28 8.01 -1.22
C ARG A 27 -0.79 7.04 -2.27
N VAL A 28 -1.97 6.49 -2.04
CA VAL A 28 -2.57 5.45 -2.90
C VAL A 28 -3.66 6.08 -3.74
N TYR A 29 -3.55 5.90 -5.04
CA TYR A 29 -4.46 6.45 -6.05
C TYR A 29 -5.15 5.33 -6.82
N VAL A 30 -6.38 5.61 -7.24
CA VAL A 30 -7.12 4.82 -8.24
C VAL A 30 -7.53 5.77 -9.34
N GLY A 31 -6.98 5.59 -10.54
CA GLY A 31 -7.01 6.63 -11.57
C GLY A 31 -6.30 7.90 -11.07
N GLU A 32 -7.00 9.03 -11.05
CA GLU A 32 -6.49 10.30 -10.51
C GLU A 32 -6.94 10.58 -9.07
N VAL A 33 -7.77 9.73 -8.48
CA VAL A 33 -8.35 9.96 -7.16
C VAL A 33 -7.43 9.41 -6.08
N LEU A 34 -7.03 10.25 -5.13
CA LEU A 34 -6.36 9.83 -3.90
C LEU A 34 -7.35 9.12 -2.99
N ILE A 35 -7.18 7.81 -2.80
CA ILE A 35 -8.09 7.00 -1.97
C ILE A 35 -7.58 6.81 -0.53
N ALA A 36 -6.26 6.95 -0.30
CA ALA A 36 -5.66 6.80 1.02
C ALA A 36 -4.30 7.48 1.13
N THR A 37 -3.96 7.96 2.33
CA THR A 37 -2.60 8.32 2.74
C THR A 37 -2.22 7.50 3.95
N GLU A 38 -1.09 6.80 3.88
CA GLU A 38 -0.61 5.89 4.91
C GLU A 38 0.78 6.32 5.39
N VAL A 39 0.94 6.49 6.70
CA VAL A 39 2.26 6.67 7.32
C VAL A 39 2.74 5.31 7.78
N ILE A 40 3.85 4.86 7.21
CA ILE A 40 4.43 3.55 7.47
C ILE A 40 5.77 3.76 8.14
N GLU A 41 5.91 3.27 9.36
CA GLU A 41 7.15 3.32 10.12
C GLU A 41 7.67 1.91 10.37
N GLY A 42 8.96 1.68 10.11
CA GLY A 42 9.59 0.43 10.48
C GLY A 42 10.88 0.11 9.75
N LEU A 43 11.26 -1.15 9.87
CA LEU A 43 12.30 -1.82 9.11
C LEU A 43 11.66 -3.03 8.43
N THR A 44 11.53 -2.99 7.11
CA THR A 44 10.86 -4.03 6.33
C THR A 44 11.87 -4.65 5.37
N GLU A 45 12.32 -5.86 5.70
CA GLU A 45 13.15 -6.71 4.83
C GLU A 45 12.32 -7.82 4.15
N SER A 46 11.12 -8.08 4.65
CA SER A 46 10.15 -9.04 4.09
C SER A 46 8.84 -8.33 3.76
N PRO A 47 8.19 -8.63 2.62
CA PRO A 47 7.00 -7.89 2.20
C PRO A 47 5.86 -7.96 3.23
N VAL A 48 5.31 -6.79 3.57
CA VAL A 48 4.10 -6.66 4.38
C VAL A 48 3.00 -5.99 3.56
N SER A 49 1.74 -6.32 3.83
CA SER A 49 0.62 -5.81 3.04
C SER A 49 -0.53 -5.32 3.89
N LYS A 50 -1.22 -4.30 3.38
CA LYS A 50 -2.46 -3.76 3.92
C LYS A 50 -3.51 -3.73 2.83
N VAL A 51 -4.75 -4.12 3.17
CA VAL A 51 -5.89 -4.00 2.27
C VAL A 51 -6.61 -2.70 2.57
N LEU A 52 -6.87 -1.90 1.55
CA LEU A 52 -7.57 -0.63 1.63
C LEU A 52 -8.89 -0.74 0.85
N GLN A 53 -9.97 -0.21 1.42
CA GLN A 53 -11.27 -0.16 0.78
C GLN A 53 -11.48 1.21 0.15
N HIS A 54 -12.11 1.26 -1.03
CA HIS A 54 -12.46 2.51 -1.70
C HIS A 54 -13.79 2.39 -2.46
N ASN A 55 -14.32 3.55 -2.84
CA ASN A 55 -15.61 3.67 -3.55
C ASN A 55 -15.47 3.95 -5.05
N GLU A 56 -14.25 4.12 -5.55
CA GLU A 56 -14.01 4.30 -6.99
C GLU A 56 -14.49 3.10 -7.82
N ALA A 57 -14.90 3.40 -9.06
CA ALA A 57 -15.32 2.38 -10.01
C ALA A 57 -14.21 1.34 -10.25
N PRO A 58 -14.57 0.05 -10.33
CA PRO A 58 -13.61 -1.03 -10.58
C PRO A 58 -12.98 -0.91 -11.97
N GLY A 59 -11.74 -1.41 -12.11
CA GLY A 59 -11.02 -1.42 -13.38
C GLY A 59 -10.21 -0.15 -13.68
N ASN A 60 -10.23 0.82 -12.75
CA ASN A 60 -9.29 1.94 -12.77
C ASN A 60 -7.91 1.49 -12.29
N LEU A 61 -6.85 1.97 -12.96
CA LEU A 61 -5.48 1.61 -12.61
C LEU A 61 -5.14 2.12 -11.19
N ALA A 62 -4.74 1.21 -10.31
CA ALA A 62 -4.22 1.55 -8.99
C ALA A 62 -2.72 1.93 -9.08
N ARG A 63 -2.34 3.03 -8.42
CA ARG A 63 -0.96 3.51 -8.31
C ARG A 63 -0.64 3.88 -6.87
N VAL A 64 0.59 3.67 -6.44
CA VAL A 64 1.10 4.19 -5.17
C VAL A 64 2.31 5.07 -5.44
N GLU A 65 2.33 6.21 -4.78
CA GLU A 65 3.46 7.13 -4.73
C GLU A 65 3.90 7.24 -3.27
N TRP A 66 5.19 7.46 -3.02
CA TRP A 66 5.68 7.56 -1.66
C TRP A 66 6.83 8.53 -1.54
N GLU A 67 6.95 9.09 -0.34
CA GLU A 67 8.07 9.88 0.12
C GLU A 67 8.70 9.14 1.31
N CYS A 68 10.04 9.01 1.32
CA CYS A 68 10.78 8.28 2.34
C CYS A 68 12.16 8.90 2.53
N ASP A 69 12.60 9.04 3.77
CA ASP A 69 14.01 9.29 4.10
C ASP A 69 14.77 7.95 4.13
N GLY A 70 15.19 7.49 2.96
CA GLY A 70 15.91 6.23 2.78
C GLY A 70 15.41 5.44 1.58
N ILE A 71 15.32 4.12 1.76
CA ILE A 71 14.88 3.16 0.74
C ILE A 71 13.48 2.69 1.07
N ALA A 72 12.58 2.87 0.10
CA ALA A 72 11.24 2.30 0.13
C ALA A 72 10.90 1.74 -1.25
N GLU A 73 10.30 0.54 -1.26
CA GLU A 73 9.71 -0.06 -2.46
C GLU A 73 8.29 -0.52 -2.12
N MET A 74 7.31 0.04 -2.80
CA MET A 74 5.91 -0.28 -2.60
C MET A 74 5.22 -0.61 -3.92
N THR A 75 4.23 -1.50 -3.86
CA THR A 75 3.33 -1.78 -4.98
C THR A 75 1.89 -1.76 -4.50
N VAL A 76 0.98 -1.44 -5.41
CA VAL A 76 -0.46 -1.56 -5.16
C VAL A 76 -1.11 -2.30 -6.31
N HIS A 77 -2.06 -3.18 -5.99
CA HIS A 77 -2.83 -3.90 -6.98
C HIS A 77 -4.30 -3.92 -6.57
N GLU A 78 -5.19 -3.78 -7.55
CA GLU A 78 -6.62 -3.98 -7.34
C GLU A 78 -6.89 -5.43 -6.98
N MET A 79 -7.69 -5.65 -5.92
CA MET A 79 -8.15 -6.96 -5.53
C MET A 79 -9.50 -7.19 -6.17
N GLN A 80 -9.59 -8.12 -7.12
CA GLN A 80 -10.88 -8.57 -7.60
C GLN A 80 -11.67 -9.17 -6.43
N GLY A 81 -12.95 -8.79 -6.34
CA GLY A 81 -13.82 -9.25 -5.27
C GLY A 81 -13.78 -10.77 -5.18
N CYS A 82 -13.39 -11.30 -4.01
CA CYS A 82 -13.49 -12.71 -3.76
C CYS A 82 -14.99 -13.08 -3.76
N ALA A 83 -15.38 -14.11 -4.52
CA ALA A 83 -16.74 -14.64 -4.54
C ALA A 83 -17.25 -15.02 -3.12
N CYS A 84 -16.33 -15.24 -2.18
CA CYS A 84 -16.64 -15.58 -0.79
C CYS A 84 -17.09 -14.38 0.08
N CYS A 85 -16.85 -13.13 -0.34
CA CYS A 85 -17.22 -11.94 0.45
C CYS A 85 -18.54 -11.30 0.01
N GLN A 86 -19.26 -11.88 -0.95
CA GLN A 86 -20.60 -11.43 -1.37
C GLN A 86 -21.72 -12.06 -0.52
N HIS A 87 -21.39 -12.89 0.47
CA HIS A 87 -22.35 -13.66 1.26
C HIS A 87 -22.26 -13.34 2.76
N ASP A 88 -22.27 -12.04 3.09
CA ASP A 88 -22.37 -11.58 4.48
C ASP A 88 -23.38 -10.41 4.55
N GLU A 89 -24.60 -10.71 4.13
CA GLU A 89 -25.81 -9.98 4.55
C GLU A 89 -26.86 -11.04 4.93
N SER A 90 -26.89 -11.39 6.22
CA SER A 90 -27.98 -12.16 6.85
C SER A 90 -28.76 -11.27 7.80
#